data_AF-A0A6N7GIZ3-F1
#
_entry.id   AF-A0A6N7GIZ3-F1
#
_cell.length_a   1.000
_cell.length_b   1.000
_cell.length_c   1.000
_cell.angle_alpha   90.00
_cell.angle_beta   90.00
_cell.angle_gamma   90.00
#
_symmetry.space_group_name_H-M   'P 1'
#
loop_
_entity.id
_entity.type
_entity.pdbx_description
1 polymer ?
#
loop_
_entity_poly.entity_id
_entity_poly.type
_entity_poly.pdbx_seq_one_letter_code
_entity_poly.pdbx_strand_id
1 'polypeptide(L)' 'MDEVIEVRRAARAKQRAERAEQQARERLAAAVRAALSAQVSVAVLVAETGLSRGRIYQIRDGRR' A
#
# COMPACT_ATOMS: atom_id res chain seq x y z
N MET A 1 -13.84 34.91 5.50
CA MET A 1 -13.89 33.78 6.46
C MET A 1 -14.16 32.46 5.73
N ASP A 2 -14.95 32.46 4.64
CA ASP A 2 -15.23 31.28 3.80
C ASP A 2 -14.00 30.57 3.19
N GLU A 3 -13.03 31.31 2.67
CA GLU A 3 -11.86 30.74 1.97
C GLU A 3 -10.99 29.85 2.90
N VAL A 4 -10.84 30.22 4.18
CA VAL A 4 -10.09 29.44 5.17
C VAL A 4 -10.82 28.13 5.53
N ILE A 5 -12.15 28.11 5.45
CA ILE A 5 -12.97 26.92 5.73
C ILE A 5 -12.83 25.91 4.59
N GLU A 6 -12.83 26.38 3.34
CA GLU A 6 -12.66 25.53 2.16
C GLU A 6 -11.27 24.89 2.09
N VAL A 7 -10.20 25.67 2.34
CA VAL A 7 -8.82 25.14 2.41
C VAL A 7 -8.69 24.06 3.49
N ARG A 8 -9.29 24.27 4.67
CA ARG A 8 -9.28 23.26 5.76
C ARG A 8 -10.06 22.00 5.39
N ARG A 9 -11.17 22.11 4.64
CA ARG A 9 -11.93 20.95 4.15
C ARG A 9 -11.13 20.15 3.11
N ALA A 10 -10.50 20.83 2.14
CA ALA A 10 -9.65 20.20 1.15
C ALA A 10 -8.43 19.49 1.79
N ALA A 11 -7.78 20.14 2.76
CA ALA A 11 -6.66 19.54 3.50
C ALA A 11 -7.07 18.28 4.27
N ARG A 12 -8.26 18.28 4.91
CA ARG A 12 -8.80 17.09 5.60
C ARG A 12 -9.17 15.97 4.64
N ALA A 13 -9.73 16.29 3.48
CA ALA A 13 -10.04 15.31 2.45
C ALA A 13 -8.77 14.63 1.92
N LYS A 14 -7.72 15.41 1.65
CA LYS A 14 -6.40 14.92 1.25
C LYS A 14 -5.80 13.98 2.31
N GLN A 15 -5.77 14.39 3.57
CA GLN A 15 -5.26 13.54 4.65
C GLN A 15 -6.03 12.21 4.79
N ARG A 16 -7.35 12.22 4.60
CA ARG A 16 -8.14 10.98 4.62
C ARG A 16 -7.81 10.07 3.45
N ALA A 17 -7.65 10.63 2.25
CA ALA A 17 -7.25 9.88 1.06
C ALA A 17 -5.87 9.25 1.23
N GLU A 18 -4.89 10.01 1.74
CA GLU A 18 -3.53 9.51 2.02
C GLU A 18 -3.54 8.36 3.04
N ARG A 19 -4.34 8.46 4.10
CA ARG A 19 -4.50 7.39 5.08
C ARG A 19 -5.13 6.14 4.47
N ALA A 20 -6.15 6.30 3.63
CA ALA A 20 -6.79 5.18 2.95
C ALA A 20 -5.81 4.47 1.99
N GLU A 21 -5.02 5.24 1.25
CA GLU A 21 -4.00 4.71 0.36
C GLU A 21 -2.90 3.96 1.13
N GLN A 22 -2.42 4.54 2.24
CA GLN A 22 -1.44 3.89 3.10
C GLN A 22 -1.96 2.57 3.67
N GLN A 23 -3.22 2.54 4.13
CA GLN A 23 -3.86 1.30 4.59
C GLN A 23 -3.99 0.26 3.49
N ALA A 24 -4.36 0.67 2.27
CA ALA A 24 -4.45 -0.24 1.13
C ALA A 24 -3.08 -0.86 0.79
N ARG A 25 -2.02 -0.05 0.79
CA ARG A 25 -0.64 -0.50 0.58
C ARG A 25 -0.19 -1.48 1.67
N GLU A 26 -0.52 -1.21 2.93
CA GLU A 26 -0.19 -2.10 4.05
C GLU A 26 -0.94 -3.44 3.98
N ARG A 27 -2.22 -3.42 3.58
CA ARG A 27 -3.00 -4.65 3.34
C ARG A 27 -2.40 -5.49 2.22
N LEU A 28 -2.01 -4.87 1.11
CA LEU A 28 -1.32 -5.57 0.01
C LEU A 28 -0.01 -6.18 0.49
N ALA A 29 0.81 -5.42 1.23
CA ALA A 29 2.07 -5.92 1.77
C ALA A 29 1.87 -7.09 2.74
N ALA A 30 0.82 -7.04 3.57
CA ALA A 30 0.46 -8.15 4.46
C ALA A 30 0.03 -9.40 3.68
N ALA A 31 -0.79 -9.25 2.63
CA ALA A 31 -1.20 -10.35 1.78
C ALA A 31 -0.01 -11.02 1.07
N VAL A 32 0.92 -10.23 0.53
CA VAL A 32 2.15 -10.72 -0.10
C VAL A 32 3.00 -11.50 0.92
N ARG A 33 3.19 -10.99 2.14
CA ARG A 33 3.93 -11.71 3.19
C ARG A 33 3.24 -13.02 3.59
N ALA A 34 1.92 -13.02 3.72
CA ALA A 34 1.15 -14.22 4.04
C ALA A 34 1.31 -15.30 2.94
N ALA A 35 1.22 -14.90 1.66
CA ALA A 35 1.41 -15.82 0.54
C ALA A 35 2.84 -16.38 0.48
N LEU A 36 3.86 -15.55 0.74
CA LEU A 36 5.25 -16.02 0.85
C LEU A 36 5.41 -17.04 1.99
N SER A 37 4.77 -16.81 3.14
CA SER A 37 4.76 -17.75 4.26
C SER A 37 4.05 -19.06 3.92
N ALA A 38 3.06 -19.03 3.02
CA ALA A 38 2.39 -20.21 2.48
C ALA A 38 3.17 -20.90 1.34
N GLN A 39 4.45 -20.54 1.15
CA GLN A 39 5.35 -21.08 0.12
C GLN A 39 4.90 -20.77 -1.32
N VAL A 40 4.04 -19.76 -1.53
CA VAL A 40 3.71 -19.30 -2.89
C VAL A 40 4.97 -18.72 -3.54
N SER A 41 5.24 -19.15 -4.76
CA SER A 41 6.43 -18.70 -5.48
C SER A 41 6.38 -17.21 -5.82
N VAL A 42 7.54 -16.56 -5.79
CA VAL A 42 7.65 -15.14 -6.18
C VAL A 42 7.18 -14.91 -7.62
N ALA A 43 7.35 -15.89 -8.52
CA ALA A 43 6.89 -15.78 -9.91
C ALA A 43 5.37 -15.67 -10.01
N VAL A 44 4.63 -16.46 -9.22
CA VAL A 44 3.16 -16.37 -9.14
C VAL A 44 2.74 -15.02 -8.57
N LEU A 45 3.39 -14.56 -7.50
CA LEU A 45 3.08 -13.26 -6.90
C LEU A 45 3.31 -12.09 -7.86
N VAL A 46 4.36 -12.12 -8.68
CA VAL A 46 4.58 -11.12 -9.74
C VAL A 46 3.42 -11.12 -10.74
N ALA A 47 2.98 -12.31 -11.17
CA ALA A 47 1.90 -12.44 -12.14
C ALA A 47 0.55 -11.96 -11.58
N GLU A 48 0.24 -12.28 -10.33
CA GLU A 48 -1.04 -11.92 -9.70
C GLU A 48 -1.12 -10.46 -9.24
N THR A 49 -0.03 -9.92 -8.69
CA THR A 49 -0.02 -8.57 -8.11
C THR A 49 0.47 -7.49 -9.07
N GLY A 50 1.13 -7.87 -10.18
CA GLY A 50 1.81 -6.95 -11.09
C GLY A 50 3.05 -6.27 -10.49
N LEU A 51 3.44 -6.63 -9.26
CA LEU A 51 4.61 -6.06 -8.60
C LEU A 51 5.90 -6.62 -9.20
N SER A 52 6.94 -5.79 -9.22
CA SER A 52 8.28 -6.26 -9.56
C SER A 52 8.81 -7.22 -8.49
N ARG A 53 9.69 -8.15 -8.89
CA ARG A 53 10.37 -9.07 -7.96
C ARG A 53 11.07 -8.32 -6.82
N GLY A 54 11.75 -7.22 -7.14
CA GLY A 54 12.41 -6.37 -6.14
C GLY A 54 11.43 -5.83 -5.10
N ARG A 55 10.23 -5.40 -5.52
CA ARG A 55 9.20 -4.91 -4.59
C ARG A 55 8.66 -6.01 -3.68
N ILE A 56 8.48 -7.23 -4.19
CA ILE A 56 8.07 -8.38 -3.36
C ILE A 56 9.13 -8.68 -2.28
N TYR A 57 10.42 -8.64 -2.62
CA TYR A 57 11.48 -8.83 -1.64
C TYR A 57 11.56 -7.70 -0.60
N GLN A 58 11.39 -6.45 -1.02
CA GLN A 58 11.27 -5.32 -0.07
C GLN A 58 10.13 -5.54 0.93
N ILE A 59 8.96 -5.98 0.45
CA ILE A 59 7.79 -6.28 1.30
C ILE A 59 8.08 -7.44 2.27
N ARG A 60 8.75 -8.50 1.80
CA ARG A 60 9.18 -9.64 2.61
C ARG A 60 10.12 -9.20 3.73
N ASP A 61 11.10 -8.38 3.39
CA ASP A 61 12.17 -7.95 4.31
C ASP A 61 11.75 -6.74 5.17
N GLY A 62 10.52 -6.25 5.02
CA GLY A 62 9.99 -5.10 5.78
C GLY A 62 10.64 -3.76 5.42
N ARG A 63 11.32 -3.67 4.27
CA ARG A 63 11.99 -2.44 3.79
C ARG A 63 10.96 -1.54 3.10
N ARG A 64 10.89 -0.26 3.50
CA ARG A 64 9.95 0.72 2.91
C ARG A 64 10.45 1.23 1.57
#